data_AF-A0A9E4QIU6-F1
#
_entry.id   AF-A0A9E4QIU6-F1
#
_cell.length_a   1.000
_cell.length_b   1.000
_cell.length_c   1.000
_cell.angle_alpha   90.00
_cell.angle_beta   90.00
_cell.angle_gamma   90.00
#
_symmetry.space_group_name_H-M   'P 1'
#
loop_
_entity.id
_entity.type
_entity.pdbx_description
1 polymer ?
#
loop_
_entity_poly.entity_id
_entity_poly.type
_entity_poly.pdbx_seq_one_letter_code
_entity_poly.pdbx_strand_id
1 'polypeptide(L)'
;FTYHNFALTDGAGHDYGPHHSGQREALDRTDRRIGHVLDMLEENGLFESTLFIFTADHGMAPTKTELAANPVQLLPDEGLKAVVPSPLVYLIDMDIDIEHARDGRTATMTVLANDLDENGERPFVAGAEITVSSGGKVLSHATTDDYGVAGVPLLVDQTSDEVTITITHQDYNPRHLRLDGTNIALDLRDALYGQS
;
A
#
# COMPACT_ATOMS: atom_id res chain seq x y z
N PHE A 1 2.16 -36.03 -5.27
CA PHE A 1 1.83 -34.76 -4.59
C PHE A 1 0.37 -34.46 -4.88
N THR A 2 -0.44 -34.25 -3.84
CA THR A 2 -1.88 -34.00 -3.95
C THR A 2 -2.19 -32.79 -3.08
N TYR A 3 -3.07 -31.91 -3.56
CA TYR A 3 -3.58 -30.76 -2.82
C TYR A 3 -5.10 -30.85 -2.73
N HIS A 4 -5.64 -30.53 -1.55
CA HIS A 4 -7.08 -30.50 -1.30
C HIS A 4 -7.42 -29.28 -0.44
N ASN A 5 -8.50 -28.58 -0.79
CA ASN A 5 -8.94 -27.36 -0.12
C ASN A 5 -10.38 -27.50 0.43
N PHE A 6 -10.61 -27.01 1.64
CA PHE A 6 -11.93 -26.91 2.26
C PHE A 6 -12.31 -25.44 2.47
N ALA A 7 -13.28 -24.94 1.70
CA ALA A 7 -13.72 -23.54 1.77
C ALA A 7 -14.81 -23.24 2.83
N LEU A 8 -15.31 -24.26 3.54
CA LEU A 8 -16.51 -24.12 4.38
C LEU A 8 -16.32 -23.15 5.55
N THR A 9 -15.17 -23.18 6.21
CA THR A 9 -14.87 -22.34 7.37
C THR A 9 -14.64 -20.88 7.00
N ASP A 10 -14.20 -20.61 5.77
CA ASP A 10 -14.08 -19.25 5.25
C ASP A 10 -15.48 -18.67 4.98
N GLY A 11 -16.31 -19.38 4.20
CA GLY A 11 -17.67 -18.95 3.90
C GLY A 11 -18.55 -18.73 5.14
N ALA A 12 -18.51 -19.66 6.10
CA ALA A 12 -19.23 -19.48 7.37
C ALA A 12 -18.68 -18.31 8.22
N GLY A 13 -17.37 -18.05 8.12
CA GLY A 13 -16.72 -16.93 8.78
C GLY A 13 -17.19 -15.60 8.20
N HIS A 14 -17.36 -15.51 6.88
CA HIS A 14 -17.93 -14.36 6.20
C HIS A 14 -19.41 -14.14 6.52
N ASP A 15 -20.22 -15.20 6.54
CA ASP A 15 -21.67 -15.10 6.76
C ASP A 15 -22.03 -14.71 8.21
N TYR A 16 -21.30 -15.26 9.18
CA TYR A 16 -21.69 -15.17 10.59
C TYR A 16 -20.66 -14.48 11.50
N GLY A 17 -19.42 -14.33 11.04
CA GLY A 17 -18.29 -13.90 11.86
C GLY A 17 -17.61 -15.06 12.61
N PRO A 18 -16.35 -14.87 13.04
CA PRO A 18 -15.48 -15.94 13.55
C PRO A 18 -15.90 -16.53 14.91
N HIS A 19 -16.80 -15.87 15.63
CA HIS A 19 -17.22 -16.27 16.99
C HIS A 19 -18.67 -16.77 17.05
N HIS A 20 -19.36 -16.83 15.92
CA HIS A 20 -20.74 -17.29 15.85
C HIS A 20 -20.84 -18.83 15.94
N SER A 21 -21.98 -19.35 16.40
CA SER A 21 -22.22 -20.80 16.48
C SER A 21 -22.16 -21.49 15.11
N GLY A 22 -22.56 -20.78 14.05
CA GLY A 22 -22.42 -21.25 12.67
C GLY A 22 -20.98 -21.53 12.25
N GLN A 23 -20.01 -20.73 12.73
CA GLN A 23 -18.59 -21.00 12.49
C GLN A 23 -18.11 -22.25 13.23
N ARG A 24 -18.60 -22.47 14.46
CA ARG A 24 -18.30 -23.69 15.21
C ARG A 24 -18.83 -24.93 14.49
N GLU A 25 -20.05 -24.88 13.98
CA GLU A 25 -20.62 -25.98 13.20
C GLU A 25 -19.84 -26.23 11.90
N ALA A 26 -19.39 -25.17 11.23
CA ALA A 26 -18.53 -25.27 10.05
C ALA A 26 -17.21 -25.98 10.36
N LEU A 27 -16.57 -25.67 11.49
CA LEU A 27 -15.36 -26.35 11.96
C LEU A 27 -15.63 -27.84 12.20
N ASP A 28 -16.68 -28.19 12.94
CA ASP A 28 -17.05 -29.59 13.21
C ASP A 28 -17.35 -30.37 11.92
N ARG A 29 -17.90 -29.72 10.89
CA ARG A 29 -18.18 -30.33 9.59
C ARG A 29 -16.91 -30.52 8.77
N THR A 30 -15.99 -29.55 8.79
CA THR A 30 -14.70 -29.67 8.11
C THR A 30 -13.83 -30.76 8.75
N ASP A 31 -13.81 -30.85 10.08
CA ASP A 31 -13.12 -31.92 10.82
C ASP A 31 -13.59 -33.32 10.39
N ARG A 32 -14.91 -33.54 10.34
CA ARG A 32 -15.47 -34.81 9.84
C ARG A 32 -15.04 -35.12 8.40
N ARG A 33 -14.99 -34.11 7.52
CA ARG A 33 -14.57 -34.29 6.13
C ARG A 33 -13.09 -34.64 6.03
N ILE A 34 -12.24 -34.05 6.86
CA ILE A 34 -10.84 -34.45 6.99
C ILE A 34 -10.76 -35.92 7.41
N GLY A 35 -11.53 -36.32 8.42
CA GLY A 35 -11.64 -37.72 8.85
C GLY A 35 -11.94 -38.68 7.70
N HIS A 36 -12.93 -38.37 6.86
CA HIS A 36 -13.28 -39.23 5.71
C HIS A 36 -12.13 -39.38 4.70
N VAL A 37 -11.31 -38.34 4.51
CA VAL A 37 -10.14 -38.41 3.62
C VAL A 37 -9.05 -39.29 4.24
N LEU A 38 -8.82 -39.17 5.55
CA LEU A 38 -7.86 -39.97 6.29
C LEU A 38 -8.26 -41.44 6.31
N ASP A 39 -9.52 -41.74 6.61
CA ASP A 39 -10.09 -43.09 6.62
C ASP A 39 -9.92 -43.75 5.25
N MET A 40 -10.22 -43.03 4.16
CA MET A 40 -10.03 -43.54 2.80
C MET A 40 -8.56 -43.91 2.53
N LEU A 41 -7.60 -43.11 3.00
CA LEU A 41 -6.19 -43.42 2.82
C LEU A 41 -5.72 -44.59 3.69
N GLU A 42 -6.28 -44.75 4.88
CA GLU A 42 -6.04 -45.90 5.74
C GLU A 42 -6.58 -47.20 5.13
N GLU A 43 -7.83 -47.19 4.65
CA GLU A 43 -8.47 -48.34 3.99
C GLU A 43 -7.70 -48.82 2.74
N ASN A 44 -6.97 -47.92 2.08
CA ASN A 44 -6.13 -48.22 0.92
C ASN A 44 -4.66 -48.55 1.28
N GLY A 45 -4.32 -48.63 2.58
CA GLY A 45 -2.97 -48.95 3.04
C GLY A 45 -1.93 -47.85 2.79
N LEU A 46 -2.38 -46.61 2.60
CA LEU A 46 -1.52 -45.47 2.26
C LEU A 46 -1.17 -44.58 3.46
N PHE A 47 -1.92 -44.69 4.57
CA PHE A 47 -1.81 -43.78 5.71
C PHE A 47 -0.38 -43.64 6.26
N GLU A 48 0.26 -44.76 6.64
CA GLU A 48 1.62 -44.77 7.21
C GLU A 48 2.73 -44.33 6.24
N SER A 49 2.45 -44.32 4.94
CA SER A 49 3.41 -43.92 3.90
C SER A 49 3.16 -42.52 3.33
N THR A 50 2.20 -41.79 3.89
CA THR A 50 1.79 -40.46 3.44
C THR A 50 2.14 -39.39 4.48
N LEU A 51 2.83 -38.33 4.06
CA LEU A 51 3.00 -37.12 4.88
C LEU A 51 1.76 -36.23 4.74
N PHE A 52 1.12 -35.93 5.86
CA PHE A 52 -0.02 -35.02 5.93
C PHE A 52 0.43 -33.65 6.44
N ILE A 53 0.04 -32.59 5.72
CA ILE A 53 0.23 -31.20 6.14
C ILE A 53 -1.14 -30.53 6.12
N PHE A 54 -1.56 -30.04 7.28
CA PHE A 54 -2.79 -29.26 7.44
C PHE A 54 -2.42 -27.81 7.70
N THR A 55 -2.94 -26.91 6.87
CA THR A 55 -2.71 -25.47 6.99
C THR A 55 -3.93 -24.70 6.50
N ALA A 56 -4.00 -23.43 6.87
CA ALA A 56 -4.89 -22.45 6.27
C ALA A 56 -4.05 -21.39 5.55
N ASP A 57 -4.69 -20.63 4.66
CA ASP A 57 -4.16 -19.43 4.02
C ASP A 57 -4.22 -18.21 4.97
N HIS A 58 -5.30 -18.08 5.75
CA HIS A 58 -5.48 -17.01 6.73
C HIS A 58 -6.47 -17.35 7.86
N GLY A 59 -6.61 -16.42 8.81
CA GLY A 59 -7.66 -16.44 9.84
C GLY A 59 -8.89 -15.61 9.44
N MET A 60 -9.71 -15.25 10.41
CA MET A 60 -10.88 -14.38 10.23
C MET A 60 -11.01 -13.43 11.44
N ALA A 61 -11.39 -12.18 11.19
CA ALA A 61 -11.57 -11.16 12.22
C ALA A 61 -13.01 -10.62 12.21
N PRO A 62 -13.60 -10.26 13.37
CA PRO A 62 -14.92 -9.66 13.41
C PRO A 62 -14.90 -8.25 12.80
N THR A 63 -15.96 -7.90 12.09
CA THR A 63 -16.20 -6.55 11.56
C THR A 63 -17.43 -5.93 12.23
N LYS A 64 -17.38 -4.62 12.49
CA LYS A 64 -18.52 -3.85 13.03
C LYS A 64 -19.33 -3.25 11.87
N THR A 65 -20.24 -4.05 11.31
CA THR A 65 -21.02 -3.65 10.13
C THR A 65 -21.95 -2.47 10.40
N GLU A 66 -22.33 -2.24 11.66
CA GLU A 66 -23.13 -1.10 12.09
C GLU A 66 -22.45 0.25 11.88
N LEU A 67 -21.12 0.28 11.75
CA LEU A 67 -20.39 1.51 11.43
C LEU A 67 -20.59 1.94 9.98
N ALA A 68 -21.03 1.01 9.10
CA ALA A 68 -21.24 1.25 7.67
C ALA A 68 -20.07 1.98 6.98
N ALA A 69 -18.84 1.77 7.45
CA ALA A 69 -17.66 2.40 6.89
C ALA A 69 -17.39 1.85 5.49
N ASN A 70 -17.12 2.74 4.53
CA ASN A 70 -16.70 2.38 3.18
C ASN A 70 -15.29 2.93 2.93
N PRO A 71 -14.25 2.35 3.54
CA PRO A 71 -12.87 2.83 3.38
C PRO A 71 -12.40 2.73 1.92
N VAL A 72 -13.01 1.85 1.12
CA VAL A 72 -12.70 1.68 -0.30
C VAL A 72 -13.13 2.89 -1.12
N GLN A 73 -14.35 3.38 -0.90
CA GLN A 73 -14.89 4.52 -1.64
C GLN A 73 -14.36 5.87 -1.12
N LEU A 74 -13.98 5.93 0.17
CA LEU A 74 -13.44 7.15 0.77
C LEU A 74 -12.19 7.65 0.03
N LEU A 75 -11.30 6.75 -0.40
CA LEU A 75 -10.03 7.13 -1.04
C LEU A 75 -10.24 7.86 -2.38
N PRO A 76 -10.97 7.31 -3.37
CA PRO A 76 -11.23 8.01 -4.61
C PRO A 76 -12.11 9.26 -4.43
N ASP A 77 -13.03 9.27 -3.46
CA ASP A 77 -13.85 10.46 -3.15
C ASP A 77 -12.96 11.63 -2.68
N GLU A 78 -11.89 11.35 -1.95
CA GLU A 78 -10.85 12.32 -1.53
C GLU A 78 -9.78 12.55 -2.61
N GLY A 79 -9.95 11.98 -3.81
CA GLY A 79 -9.04 12.15 -4.95
C GLY A 79 -7.75 11.33 -4.88
N LEU A 80 -7.64 10.41 -3.92
CA LEU A 80 -6.47 9.53 -3.80
C LEU A 80 -6.43 8.48 -4.92
N LYS A 81 -5.23 8.29 -5.46
CA LYS A 81 -4.90 7.26 -6.44
C LYS A 81 -4.60 5.97 -5.70
N ALA A 82 -5.44 4.96 -5.92
CA ALA A 82 -5.30 3.68 -5.25
C ALA A 82 -5.85 2.52 -6.09
N VAL A 83 -5.27 1.33 -5.88
CA VAL A 83 -5.86 0.04 -6.26
C VAL A 83 -6.44 -0.59 -5.00
N VAL A 84 -7.74 -0.91 -5.00
CA VAL A 84 -8.45 -1.31 -3.77
C VAL A 84 -9.13 -2.69 -3.91
N PRO A 85 -8.38 -3.79 -3.76
CA PRO A 85 -8.94 -5.11 -3.54
C PRO A 85 -9.29 -5.26 -2.05
N SER A 86 -10.53 -4.92 -1.66
CA SER A 86 -10.99 -4.98 -0.27
C SER A 86 -10.61 -6.30 0.42
N PRO A 87 -10.02 -6.28 1.64
CA PRO A 87 -9.81 -5.13 2.53
C PRO A 87 -8.49 -4.37 2.32
N LEU A 88 -7.69 -4.73 1.31
CA LEU A 88 -6.38 -4.16 1.08
C LEU A 88 -6.49 -2.89 0.23
N VAL A 89 -5.66 -1.91 0.56
CA VAL A 89 -5.53 -0.63 -0.14
C VAL A 89 -4.08 -0.47 -0.54
N TYR A 90 -3.84 -0.26 -1.83
CA TYR A 90 -2.52 0.06 -2.38
C TYR A 90 -2.55 1.48 -2.92
N LEU A 91 -1.79 2.38 -2.30
CA LEU A 91 -1.68 3.77 -2.75
C LEU A 91 -0.68 3.86 -3.90
N ILE A 92 -1.08 4.53 -4.97
CA ILE A 92 -0.24 4.73 -6.15
C ILE A 92 0.54 6.03 -5.94
N ASP A 93 1.81 5.89 -5.55
CA ASP A 93 2.64 6.97 -5.05
C ASP A 93 3.92 7.17 -5.89
N MET A 94 4.50 8.37 -5.78
CA MET A 94 5.81 8.68 -6.35
C MET A 94 6.92 8.63 -5.30
N ASP A 95 8.12 8.33 -5.73
CA ASP A 95 9.35 8.53 -4.96
C ASP A 95 10.17 9.64 -5.58
N ILE A 96 10.81 10.45 -4.73
CA ILE A 96 11.44 11.69 -5.15
C ILE A 96 12.87 11.71 -4.64
N ASP A 97 13.81 11.74 -5.57
CA ASP A 97 15.20 12.03 -5.26
C ASP A 97 15.53 13.49 -5.56
N ILE A 98 16.30 14.11 -4.68
CA ILE A 98 16.64 15.53 -4.73
C ILE A 98 18.15 15.70 -4.67
N GLU A 99 18.75 16.04 -5.80
CA GLU A 99 20.18 16.32 -5.88
C GLU A 99 20.44 17.82 -6.00
N HIS A 100 21.22 18.35 -5.07
CA HIS A 100 21.58 19.77 -5.08
C HIS A 100 22.81 20.00 -5.96
N ALA A 101 22.73 20.98 -6.86
CA ALA A 101 23.90 21.43 -7.59
C ALA A 101 24.90 22.09 -6.61
N ARG A 102 26.20 21.89 -6.88
CA ARG A 102 27.28 22.40 -6.01
C ARG A 102 27.31 23.92 -5.90
N ASP A 103 26.69 24.63 -6.85
CA ASP A 103 26.59 26.08 -6.84
C ASP A 103 25.45 26.61 -5.94
N GLY A 104 24.61 25.71 -5.40
CA GLY A 104 23.46 26.03 -4.55
C GLY A 104 22.34 26.77 -5.28
N ARG A 105 22.36 26.80 -6.61
CA ARG A 105 21.42 27.59 -7.43
C ARG A 105 20.39 26.75 -8.14
N THR A 106 20.62 25.46 -8.26
CA THR A 106 19.67 24.54 -8.85
C THR A 106 19.61 23.25 -8.04
N ALA A 107 18.45 22.62 -8.06
CA ALA A 107 18.31 21.24 -7.65
C ALA A 107 17.76 20.43 -8.83
N THR A 108 18.22 19.20 -8.94
CA THR A 108 17.70 18.21 -9.87
C THR A 108 16.75 17.32 -9.09
N MET A 109 15.52 17.24 -9.58
CA MET A 109 14.50 16.34 -9.04
C MET A 109 14.40 15.14 -9.97
N THR A 110 14.48 13.94 -9.42
CA THR A 110 14.15 12.70 -10.13
C THR A 110 12.88 12.12 -9.53
N VAL A 111 11.84 12.02 -10.34
CA VAL A 111 10.52 11.51 -9.96
C VAL A 111 10.37 10.10 -10.49
N LEU A 112 10.13 9.18 -9.57
CA LEU A 112 10.02 7.75 -9.81
C LEU A 112 8.67 7.24 -9.33
N ALA A 113 8.20 6.12 -9.86
CA ALA A 113 7.13 5.38 -9.20
C ALA A 113 7.66 4.79 -7.89
N ASN A 114 6.83 4.74 -6.86
CA ASN A 114 7.25 4.19 -5.57
C ASN A 114 7.39 2.65 -5.58
N ASP A 115 6.66 1.99 -6.48
CA ASP A 115 6.72 0.54 -6.64
C ASP A 115 7.81 0.14 -7.62
N LEU A 116 8.40 -1.03 -7.36
CA LEU A 116 9.39 -1.63 -8.25
C LEU A 116 8.69 -2.30 -9.45
N ASP A 117 9.34 -2.26 -10.59
CA ASP A 117 8.96 -3.02 -11.78
C ASP A 117 9.40 -4.49 -11.69
N GLU A 118 9.19 -5.24 -12.77
CA GLU A 118 9.57 -6.66 -12.88
C GLU A 118 11.08 -6.90 -12.75
N ASN A 119 11.91 -5.87 -12.96
CA ASN A 119 13.37 -5.93 -12.84
C ASN A 119 13.86 -5.51 -11.44
N GLY A 120 12.96 -5.08 -10.56
CA GLY A 120 13.31 -4.56 -9.23
C GLY A 120 13.81 -3.11 -9.25
N GLU A 121 13.53 -2.37 -10.32
CA GLU A 121 13.88 -0.95 -10.47
C GLU A 121 12.64 -0.06 -10.32
N ARG A 122 12.82 1.21 -9.94
CA ARG A 122 11.71 2.17 -9.89
C ARG A 122 11.58 2.84 -11.26
N PRO A 123 10.45 2.70 -11.97
CA PRO A 123 10.23 3.39 -13.24
C PRO A 123 10.27 4.91 -13.09
N PHE A 124 10.80 5.59 -14.10
CA PHE A 124 10.71 7.04 -14.20
C PHE A 124 9.28 7.52 -14.45
N VAL A 125 8.91 8.66 -13.85
CA VAL A 125 7.61 9.30 -14.04
C VAL A 125 7.80 10.57 -14.86
N ALA A 126 7.54 10.46 -16.15
CA ALA A 126 7.54 11.58 -17.10
C ALA A 126 6.29 12.45 -16.94
N GLY A 127 6.40 13.75 -17.21
CA GLY A 127 5.25 14.66 -17.17
C GLY A 127 4.76 15.02 -15.76
N ALA A 128 5.54 14.73 -14.72
CA ALA A 128 5.23 15.18 -13.37
C ALA A 128 5.49 16.69 -13.25
N GLU A 129 4.50 17.43 -12.77
CA GLU A 129 4.57 18.87 -12.58
C GLU A 129 5.17 19.17 -11.20
N ILE A 130 6.25 19.94 -11.18
CA ILE A 130 7.00 20.32 -9.99
C ILE A 130 6.82 21.82 -9.77
N THR A 131 6.38 22.18 -8.58
CA THR A 131 6.23 23.57 -8.12
C THR A 131 7.13 23.81 -6.92
N VAL A 132 8.05 24.77 -7.04
CA VAL A 132 8.90 25.21 -5.92
C VAL A 132 8.31 26.49 -5.36
N SER A 133 8.06 26.52 -4.05
CA SER A 133 7.45 27.64 -3.35
C SER A 133 8.18 27.95 -2.05
N SER A 134 8.17 29.22 -1.64
CA SER A 134 8.62 29.65 -0.32
C SER A 134 7.74 30.75 0.22
N GLY A 135 7.42 30.69 1.52
CA GLY A 135 6.53 31.67 2.17
C GLY A 135 5.16 31.82 1.49
N GLY A 136 4.66 30.74 0.87
CA GLY A 136 3.39 30.74 0.12
C GLY A 136 3.46 31.36 -1.29
N LYS A 137 4.64 31.79 -1.74
CA LYS A 137 4.87 32.31 -3.09
C LYS A 137 5.54 31.27 -3.96
N VAL A 138 4.99 31.05 -5.15
CA VAL A 138 5.62 30.19 -6.16
C VAL A 138 6.86 30.88 -6.74
N LEU A 139 7.97 30.16 -6.74
CA LEU A 139 9.27 30.62 -7.21
C LEU A 139 9.55 30.11 -8.63
N SER A 140 9.26 28.84 -8.88
CA SER A 140 9.51 28.20 -10.18
C SER A 140 8.58 27.00 -10.41
N HIS A 141 8.44 26.66 -11.69
CA HIS A 141 7.76 25.45 -12.15
C HIS A 141 8.69 24.69 -13.10
N ALA A 142 8.61 23.37 -13.08
CA ALA A 142 9.24 22.50 -14.05
C ALA A 142 8.39 21.26 -14.27
N THR A 143 8.59 20.59 -15.40
CA THR A 143 7.93 19.33 -15.73
C THR A 143 9.02 18.30 -16.00
N THR A 144 8.86 17.08 -15.50
CA THR A 144 9.84 16.02 -15.74
C THR A 144 9.84 15.56 -17.19
N ASP A 145 11.04 15.25 -17.69
CA ASP A 145 11.24 14.65 -19.01
C ASP A 145 10.95 13.14 -19.02
N ASP A 146 11.26 12.47 -20.14
CA ASP A 146 11.05 11.02 -20.31
C ASP A 146 11.86 10.16 -19.32
N TYR A 147 12.86 10.74 -18.66
CA TYR A 147 13.66 10.11 -17.61
C TYR A 147 13.20 10.53 -16.22
N GLY A 148 12.02 11.14 -16.08
CA GLY A 148 11.51 11.58 -14.79
C GLY A 148 12.34 12.69 -14.15
N VAL A 149 13.21 13.36 -14.91
CA VAL A 149 14.13 14.36 -14.37
C VAL A 149 13.65 15.78 -14.69
N ALA A 150 13.76 16.67 -13.71
CA ALA A 150 13.61 18.10 -13.92
C ALA A 150 14.61 18.91 -13.08
N GLY A 151 15.26 19.89 -13.71
CA GLY A 151 16.05 20.89 -13.00
C GLY A 151 15.16 22.07 -12.56
N VAL A 152 15.24 22.43 -11.28
CA VAL A 152 14.53 23.59 -10.72
C VAL A 152 15.52 24.64 -10.21
N PRO A 153 15.32 25.94 -10.51
CA PRO A 153 16.13 27.00 -9.93
C PRO A 153 15.75 27.22 -8.47
N LEU A 154 16.76 27.46 -7.64
CA LEU A 154 16.67 27.81 -6.23
C LEU A 154 17.07 29.28 -6.03
N LEU A 155 16.42 29.95 -5.07
CA LEU A 155 16.81 31.29 -4.65
C LEU A 155 17.97 31.21 -3.64
N VAL A 156 19.01 32.01 -3.89
CA VAL A 156 20.28 31.98 -3.12
C VAL A 156 20.14 32.62 -1.73
N ASP A 157 19.06 33.37 -1.49
CA ASP A 157 18.79 34.11 -0.25
C ASP A 157 17.83 33.40 0.71
N GLN A 158 17.39 32.18 0.40
CA GLN A 158 16.47 31.40 1.24
C GLN A 158 17.13 30.18 1.86
N THR A 159 16.74 29.82 3.08
CA THR A 159 17.18 28.56 3.72
C THR A 159 16.36 27.39 3.18
N SER A 160 16.95 26.19 3.14
CA SER A 160 16.27 24.98 2.60
C SER A 160 14.95 24.66 3.31
N ASP A 161 14.84 25.08 4.57
CA ASP A 161 13.73 24.79 5.47
C ASP A 161 12.48 25.61 5.13
N GLU A 162 12.68 26.75 4.46
CA GLU A 162 11.63 27.67 3.99
C GLU A 162 11.14 27.32 2.58
N VAL A 163 11.86 26.42 1.88
CA VAL A 163 11.55 26.01 0.51
C VAL A 163 10.77 24.71 0.53
N THR A 164 9.60 24.76 -0.10
CA THR A 164 8.66 23.65 -0.26
C THR A 164 8.57 23.27 -1.73
N ILE A 165 8.46 21.98 -1.99
CA ILE A 165 8.35 21.38 -3.31
C ILE A 165 7.05 20.61 -3.31
N THR A 166 6.20 20.90 -4.30
CA THR A 166 5.00 20.12 -4.58
C THR A 166 5.17 19.44 -5.93
N ILE A 167 4.98 18.12 -5.96
CA ILE A 167 5.04 17.32 -7.17
C ILE A 167 3.65 16.70 -7.39
N THR A 168 3.08 16.91 -8.57
CA THR A 168 1.76 16.39 -8.96
C THR A 168 1.85 15.61 -10.26
N HIS A 169 1.05 14.55 -10.37
CA HIS A 169 0.88 13.78 -11.59
C HIS A 169 -0.57 13.26 -11.66
N GLN A 170 -1.09 13.03 -12.86
CA GLN A 170 -2.49 12.59 -13.03
C GLN A 170 -2.74 11.17 -12.47
N ASP A 171 -1.71 10.33 -12.50
CA ASP A 171 -1.78 8.90 -12.15
C ASP A 171 -1.27 8.56 -10.73
N TYR A 172 -0.59 9.50 -10.06
CA TYR A 172 0.00 9.27 -8.73
C TYR A 172 -0.50 10.29 -7.70
N ASN A 173 -0.47 9.91 -6.42
CA ASN A 173 -0.74 10.85 -5.33
C ASN A 173 0.35 11.93 -5.27
N PRO A 174 -0.02 13.18 -4.93
CA PRO A 174 0.92 14.28 -4.85
C PRO A 174 1.94 14.08 -3.73
N ARG A 175 3.13 14.67 -3.91
CA ARG A 175 4.17 14.76 -2.89
C ARG A 175 4.40 16.20 -2.48
N HIS A 176 4.54 16.42 -1.18
CA HIS A 176 4.85 17.72 -0.60
C HIS A 176 6.08 17.58 0.30
N LEU A 177 7.21 18.12 -0.15
CA LEU A 177 8.52 17.92 0.47
C LEU A 177 9.15 19.28 0.77
N ARG A 178 10.00 19.35 1.79
CA ARG A 178 11.01 20.39 1.87
C ARG A 178 12.15 20.08 0.91
N LEU A 179 12.99 21.08 0.68
CA LEU A 179 14.13 20.96 -0.21
C LEU A 179 15.19 19.92 0.27
N ASP A 180 15.19 19.58 1.56
CA ASP A 180 16.01 18.49 2.12
C ASP A 180 15.37 17.10 1.98
N GLY A 181 14.22 17.00 1.30
CA GLY A 181 13.46 15.76 1.11
C GLY A 181 12.53 15.41 2.27
N THR A 182 12.50 16.19 3.36
CA THR A 182 11.57 15.92 4.46
C THR A 182 10.12 16.15 4.04
N ASN A 183 9.24 15.19 4.34
CA ASN A 183 7.83 15.32 4.01
C ASN A 183 7.17 16.43 4.86
N ILE A 184 6.36 17.27 4.22
CA ILE A 184 5.61 18.36 4.87
C ILE A 184 4.28 17.84 5.45
N ALA A 185 3.97 16.56 5.25
CA ALA A 185 2.78 15.93 5.78
C ALA A 185 2.70 15.99 7.32
N LEU A 186 1.45 16.01 7.80
CA LEU A 186 1.11 15.79 9.19
C LEU A 186 1.77 14.51 9.68
N ASP A 187 2.44 14.55 10.83
CA ASP A 187 2.81 13.32 11.53
C ASP A 187 1.52 12.64 11.98
N LEU A 188 1.02 11.72 11.16
CA LEU A 188 -0.23 11.01 11.41
C LEU A 188 -0.16 10.20 12.69
N ARG A 189 1.02 9.73 13.09
CA ARG A 189 1.16 8.95 14.32
C ARG A 189 0.99 9.87 15.52
N ASP A 190 1.67 11.01 15.53
CA ASP A 190 1.46 12.03 16.58
C ASP A 190 0.01 12.56 16.57
N ALA A 191 -0.56 12.82 15.39
CA ALA A 191 -1.93 13.32 15.28
C ALA A 191 -2.99 12.32 15.74
N LEU A 192 -2.80 11.02 15.49
CA LEU A 192 -3.76 9.98 15.85
C LEU A 192 -3.53 9.41 17.26
N TYR A 193 -2.29 9.40 17.75
CA TYR A 193 -1.91 8.69 18.99
C TYR A 193 -1.15 9.55 20.01
N GLY A 194 -0.74 10.77 19.67
CA GLY A 194 0.06 11.68 20.50
C GLY A 194 1.55 11.31 20.57
N GLN A 195 2.35 12.21 21.16
CA GLN A 195 3.78 11.95 21.42
C GLN A 195 3.94 10.86 22.47
N SER A 196 4.62 9.78 22.10
CA SER A 196 5.00 8.68 23.01
C SER A 196 6.15 9.06 23.93
#